data_AF-A0A200PPR0-F1
#
_entry.id   AF-A0A200PPR0-F1
#
_cell.length_a   1.000
_cell.length_b   1.000
_cell.length_c   1.000
_cell.angle_alpha   90.00
_cell.angle_beta   90.00
_cell.angle_gamma   90.00
#
_symmetry.space_group_name_H-M   'P 1'
#
loop_
_entity.id
_entity.type
_entity.pdbx_description
1 polymer ?
#
loop_
_entity_poly.entity_id
_entity_poly.type
_entity_poly.pdbx_seq_one_letter_code
_entity_poly.pdbx_strand_id
1 'polypeptide(L)'
;MDFQNCAVRVDPLSGSNYSTWKRQITLQLGLLDFDFVLTEARPIVPTAESTDVEKATFKKWEKVNKLCMMVIRGSIHETISGGIPETTTAKELFELINKQFMGTVHSRQFYD
;
A
#
# COMPACT_ATOMS: atom_id res chain seq x y z
N MET A 1 -16.76 -21.60 -2.08
CA MET A 1 -16.01 -20.78 -1.12
C MET A 1 -16.18 -19.34 -1.57
N ASP A 2 -17.06 -18.61 -0.90
CA ASP A 2 -17.37 -17.23 -1.27
C ASP A 2 -16.20 -16.32 -0.88
N PHE A 3 -15.43 -15.91 -1.88
CA PHE A 3 -14.35 -14.92 -1.75
C PHE A 3 -14.85 -13.56 -1.22
N GLN A 4 -16.16 -13.37 -1.11
CA GLN A 4 -16.79 -12.16 -0.60
C GLN A 4 -16.77 -12.03 0.93
N ASN A 5 -16.46 -13.10 1.69
CA ASN A 5 -16.55 -13.06 3.16
C ASN A 5 -15.19 -12.86 3.89
N CYS A 6 -14.09 -12.64 3.17
CA CYS A 6 -12.77 -12.37 3.77
C CYS A 6 -12.27 -10.94 3.54
N ALA A 7 -12.97 -10.12 2.75
CA ALA A 7 -12.54 -8.76 2.49
C ALA A 7 -12.88 -7.85 3.69
N VAL A 8 -11.85 -7.34 4.38
CA VAL A 8 -12.03 -6.29 5.37
C VAL A 8 -12.63 -5.07 4.66
N ARG A 9 -13.77 -4.58 5.14
CA ARG A 9 -14.34 -3.31 4.66
C ARG A 9 -13.33 -2.20 4.95
N VAL A 10 -12.84 -1.56 3.89
CA VAL A 10 -11.97 -0.40 3.98
C VAL A 10 -12.83 0.84 3.82
N ASP A 11 -12.86 1.68 4.85
CA ASP A 11 -13.48 3.00 4.75
C ASP A 11 -12.54 3.93 3.96
N PRO A 12 -13.01 4.67 2.94
CA PRO A 12 -12.15 5.53 2.16
C PRO A 12 -11.36 6.51 3.04
N LEU A 13 -10.07 6.69 2.76
CA LEU A 13 -9.24 7.66 3.48
C LEU A 13 -9.78 9.07 3.23
N SER A 14 -10.34 9.71 4.26
CA SER A 14 -10.87 11.07 4.24
C SER A 14 -10.01 12.07 5.02
N GLY A 15 -8.94 11.57 5.65
CA GLY A 15 -7.93 12.32 6.39
C GLY A 15 -8.06 12.23 7.91
N SER A 16 -9.28 12.24 8.45
CA SER A 16 -9.51 12.07 9.90
C SER A 16 -9.46 10.61 10.36
N ASN A 17 -9.59 9.66 9.43
CA ASN A 17 -9.70 8.23 9.70
C ASN A 17 -8.41 7.44 9.44
N TYR A 18 -7.26 8.12 9.25
CA TYR A 18 -6.02 7.48 8.80
C TYR A 18 -5.61 6.24 9.62
N SER A 19 -5.68 6.29 10.96
CA SER A 19 -5.31 5.15 11.80
C SER A 19 -6.18 3.92 11.54
N THR A 20 -7.48 4.13 11.33
CA THR A 20 -8.43 3.07 10.99
C THR A 20 -8.21 2.55 9.58
N TRP A 21 -8.07 3.45 8.61
CA TRP A 21 -7.80 3.13 7.21
C TRP A 21 -6.52 2.30 7.06
N LYS A 22 -5.43 2.73 7.71
CA LYS A 22 -4.15 2.02 7.71
C LYS A 22 -4.31 0.60 8.23
N ARG A 23 -5.00 0.41 9.35
CA ARG A 23 -5.28 -0.91 9.91
C ARG A 23 -6.08 -1.78 8.94
N GLN A 24 -7.13 -1.24 8.32
CA GLN A 24 -7.98 -1.97 7.37
C GLN A 24 -7.19 -2.40 6.12
N ILE A 25 -6.39 -1.50 5.53
CA ILE A 25 -5.54 -1.82 4.38
C ILE A 25 -4.49 -2.87 4.74
N THR A 26 -3.79 -2.72 5.86
CA THR A 26 -2.79 -3.71 6.28
C THR A 26 -3.42 -5.10 6.51
N LEU A 27 -4.60 -5.17 7.14
CA LEU A 27 -5.32 -6.43 7.31
C LEU A 27 -5.76 -7.03 5.97
N GLN A 28 -6.30 -6.22 5.06
CA GLN A 28 -6.73 -6.71 3.75
C GLN A 28 -5.55 -7.26 2.94
N LEU A 29 -4.41 -6.57 2.93
CA LEU A 29 -3.22 -7.03 2.22
C LEU A 29 -2.62 -8.28 2.85
N GLY A 30 -2.61 -8.38 4.19
CA GLY A 30 -2.17 -9.59 4.90
C GLY A 30 -3.06 -10.80 4.60
N LEU A 31 -4.39 -10.62 4.53
CA LEU A 31 -5.32 -11.71 4.17
C LEU A 31 -5.17 -12.18 2.71
N LEU A 32 -4.55 -11.37 1.85
CA LEU A 32 -4.25 -11.69 0.46
C LEU A 32 -2.83 -12.23 0.26
N ASP A 33 -2.02 -12.35 1.32
CA ASP A 33 -0.58 -12.63 1.28
C ASP A 33 0.19 -11.64 0.39
N PHE A 34 -0.24 -10.38 0.40
CA PHE A 34 0.32 -9.29 -0.42
C PHE A 34 1.14 -8.28 0.39
N ASP A 35 1.18 -8.40 1.72
CA ASP A 35 1.89 -7.48 2.60
C ASP A 35 3.41 -7.44 2.34
N PHE A 36 3.98 -8.51 1.77
CA PHE A 36 5.40 -8.58 1.41
C PHE A 36 5.86 -7.44 0.49
N VAL A 37 5.02 -6.91 -0.40
CA VAL A 37 5.42 -5.78 -1.27
C VAL A 37 5.51 -4.44 -0.53
N LEU A 38 4.98 -4.37 0.68
CA LEU A 38 5.09 -3.20 1.57
C LEU A 38 6.30 -3.30 2.51
N THR A 39 6.71 -4.51 2.87
CA THR A 39 7.76 -4.74 3.87
C THR A 39 9.11 -5.01 3.22
N GLU A 40 9.15 -5.87 2.19
CA GLU A 40 10.37 -6.32 1.54
C GLU A 40 10.94 -5.27 0.56
N ALA A 41 12.22 -5.44 0.20
CA ALA A 41 12.85 -4.66 -0.84
C ALA A 41 12.36 -5.12 -2.23
N ARG A 42 12.36 -4.20 -3.20
CA ARG A 42 12.09 -4.54 -4.59
C ARG A 42 13.15 -5.56 -5.07
N PRO A 43 12.76 -6.70 -5.67
CA PRO A 43 13.71 -7.65 -6.23
C PRO A 43 14.47 -7.02 -7.39
N ILE A 44 15.71 -7.47 -7.58
CA ILE A 44 16.56 -7.06 -8.70
C ILE A 44 15.87 -7.45 -10.01
N VAL A 45 15.92 -6.56 -10.99
CA VAL A 45 15.39 -6.85 -12.34
C VAL A 45 16.19 -8.02 -12.93
N PRO A 46 15.54 -9.14 -13.28
CA PRO A 46 16.23 -10.30 -13.83
C PRO A 46 16.93 -9.97 -15.16
N THR A 47 18.07 -10.61 -15.39
CA THR A 47 18.81 -10.55 -16.66
C THR A 47 18.54 -11.83 -17.47
N ALA A 48 19.19 -11.96 -18.64
CA ALA A 48 19.09 -13.16 -19.44
C ALA A 48 19.61 -14.40 -18.69
N GLU A 49 20.66 -14.20 -17.88
CA GLU A 49 21.37 -15.20 -17.08
C GLU A 49 20.63 -15.61 -15.80
N SER A 50 19.61 -14.84 -15.38
CA SER A 50 18.83 -15.18 -14.20
C SER A 50 18.09 -16.51 -14.36
N THR A 51 17.99 -17.22 -13.25
CA THR A 51 17.23 -18.48 -13.15
C THR A 51 15.74 -18.25 -13.37
N ASP A 52 15.03 -19.31 -13.75
CA ASP A 52 13.57 -19.25 -13.90
C ASP A 52 12.86 -18.88 -12.59
N VAL A 53 13.44 -19.27 -11.44
CA VAL A 53 12.93 -18.94 -10.10
C VAL A 53 13.04 -17.44 -9.82
N GLU A 54 14.16 -16.81 -10.15
CA GLU A 54 14.35 -15.36 -9.98
C GLU A 54 13.41 -14.58 -10.90
N LYS A 55 13.28 -15.01 -12.16
CA LYS A 55 12.33 -14.41 -13.13
C LYS A 55 10.89 -14.53 -12.64
N ALA A 56 10.49 -15.70 -12.14
CA ALA A 56 9.16 -15.92 -11.59
C ALA A 56 8.90 -15.07 -10.32
N THR A 57 9.90 -14.97 -9.44
CA THR A 57 9.84 -14.15 -8.23
C THR A 57 9.62 -12.68 -8.57
N PHE A 58 10.42 -12.13 -9.48
CA PHE A 58 10.27 -10.75 -9.93
C PHE A 58 8.89 -10.50 -10.54
N LYS A 59 8.42 -11.39 -11.44
CA LYS A 59 7.10 -11.26 -12.08
C LYS A 59 5.96 -11.31 -11.06
N LYS A 60 6.04 -12.20 -10.06
CA LYS A 60 5.06 -12.27 -8.96
C LYS A 60 5.07 -10.97 -8.17
N TRP A 61 6.25 -10.50 -7.76
CA TRP A 61 6.40 -9.26 -7.00
C TRP A 61 5.83 -8.06 -7.77
N GLU A 62 6.16 -7.92 -9.06
CA GLU A 62 5.69 -6.80 -9.89
C GLU A 62 4.16 -6.80 -10.04
N LYS A 63 3.56 -7.98 -10.25
CA LYS A 63 2.10 -8.14 -10.33
C LYS A 63 1.43 -7.73 -9.02
N VAL A 64 1.92 -8.22 -7.89
CA VAL A 64 1.35 -7.91 -6.57
C VAL A 64 1.56 -6.43 -6.23
N ASN A 65 2.72 -5.86 -6.53
CA ASN A 65 3.00 -4.44 -6.33
C ASN A 65 1.99 -3.55 -7.08
N LYS A 66 1.70 -3.86 -8.35
CA LYS A 66 0.69 -3.14 -9.14
C LYS A 66 -0.71 -3.26 -8.52
N LEU A 67 -1.11 -4.45 -8.09
CA LEU A 67 -2.40 -4.67 -7.43
C LEU A 67 -2.51 -3.91 -6.12
N CYS A 68 -1.48 -3.95 -5.27
CA CYS A 68 -1.44 -3.19 -4.02
C CYS A 68 -1.55 -1.69 -4.27
N MET A 69 -0.87 -1.15 -5.28
CA MET A 69 -1.02 0.26 -5.65
C MET A 69 -2.47 0.60 -6.04
N MET A 70 -3.12 -0.25 -6.84
CA MET A 70 -4.53 -0.05 -7.22
C MET A 70 -5.46 -0.08 -6.00
N VAL A 71 -5.26 -1.03 -5.08
CA VAL A 71 -6.06 -1.13 -3.84
C VAL A 71 -5.85 0.11 -2.96
N ILE A 72 -4.59 0.50 -2.73
CA ILE A 72 -4.28 1.66 -1.89
C ILE A 72 -4.87 2.93 -2.53
N ARG A 73 -4.60 3.21 -3.81
CA ARG A 73 -5.15 4.40 -4.49
C ARG A 73 -6.67 4.40 -4.56
N GLY A 74 -7.29 3.25 -4.84
CA GLY A 74 -8.74 3.09 -4.88
C GLY A 74 -9.43 3.22 -3.51
N SER A 75 -8.67 3.08 -2.42
CA SER A 75 -9.17 3.25 -1.05
C SER A 75 -9.06 4.69 -0.55
N ILE A 76 -8.69 5.64 -1.40
CA ILE A 76 -8.49 7.04 -1.04
C ILE A 76 -9.67 7.85 -1.55
N HIS A 77 -10.24 8.71 -0.69
CA HIS A 77 -11.36 9.54 -1.09
C HIS A 77 -10.94 10.52 -2.20
N GLU A 78 -11.81 10.70 -3.20
CA GLU A 78 -11.52 11.48 -4.42
C GLU A 78 -11.06 12.92 -4.11
N THR A 79 -11.56 13.52 -3.03
CA THR A 79 -11.21 14.89 -2.64
C THR A 79 -9.75 15.05 -2.22
N ILE A 80 -9.07 13.97 -1.83
CA ILE A 80 -7.66 14.01 -1.43
C ILE A 80 -6.75 13.24 -2.38
N SER A 81 -7.31 12.43 -3.30
CA SER A 81 -6.52 11.59 -4.21
C SER A 81 -5.61 12.41 -5.13
N GLY A 82 -6.06 13.58 -5.57
CA GLY A 82 -5.28 14.49 -6.41
C GLY A 82 -4.06 15.12 -5.71
N GLY A 83 -3.98 15.04 -4.38
CA GLY A 83 -2.84 15.54 -3.61
C GLY A 83 -1.71 14.52 -3.45
N ILE A 84 -1.87 13.29 -3.96
CA ILE A 84 -0.90 12.20 -3.79
C ILE A 84 0.00 12.13 -5.02
N PRO A 85 1.32 12.36 -4.88
CA PRO A 85 2.27 12.25 -5.99
C PRO A 85 2.29 10.87 -6.65
N GLU A 86 2.89 10.80 -7.84
CA GLU A 86 3.19 9.52 -8.47
C GLU A 86 4.31 8.77 -7.75
N THR A 87 4.16 7.46 -7.66
CA THR A 87 5.08 6.54 -6.97
C THR A 87 5.30 5.30 -7.80
N THR A 88 6.47 4.68 -7.70
CA THR A 88 6.81 3.49 -8.50
C THR A 88 6.41 2.20 -7.78
N THR A 89 6.38 2.22 -6.45
CA THR A 89 6.08 1.05 -5.64
C THR A 89 4.93 1.29 -4.65
N ALA A 90 4.23 0.21 -4.30
CA ALA A 90 3.19 0.25 -3.27
C ALA A 90 3.76 0.65 -1.90
N LYS A 91 5.01 0.27 -1.63
CA LYS A 91 5.75 0.68 -0.43
C LYS A 91 5.93 2.19 -0.37
N GLU A 92 6.46 2.80 -1.44
CA GLU A 92 6.62 4.26 -1.54
C GLU A 92 5.28 5.00 -1.36
N LEU A 93 4.22 4.51 -2.03
CA LEU A 93 2.88 5.07 -1.89
C LEU A 93 2.39 5.03 -0.45
N PHE A 94 2.53 3.87 0.20
CA PHE A 94 2.07 3.66 1.57
C PHE A 94 2.87 4.52 2.56
N GLU A 95 4.19 4.62 2.38
CA GLU A 95 5.07 5.47 3.18
C GLU A 95 4.78 6.97 3.00
N LEU A 96 4.44 7.39 1.78
CA LEU A 96 4.06 8.77 1.50
C LEU A 96 2.76 9.16 2.21
N ILE A 97 1.73 8.30 2.14
CA ILE A 97 0.48 8.49 2.87
C ILE A 97 0.74 8.48 4.38
N ASN A 98 1.53 7.51 4.86
CA ASN A 98 1.96 7.43 6.26
C ASN A 98 2.58 8.75 6.74
N LYS A 99 3.49 9.34 5.95
CA LYS A 99 4.15 10.61 6.28
C LYS A 99 3.17 11.79 6.31
N GLN A 100 2.28 11.87 5.32
CA GLN A 100 1.31 12.95 5.18
C GLN A 100 0.32 13.00 6.36
N PHE A 101 -0.14 11.85 6.84
CA PHE A 101 -1.19 11.78 7.87
C PHE A 101 -0.67 11.49 9.30
N MET A 102 0.55 10.97 9.47
CA MET A 102 1.20 10.90 10.81
C MET A 102 1.92 12.21 11.18
N GLY A 103 2.46 12.93 10.18
CA GLY A 103 3.17 14.20 10.41
C GLY A 103 2.28 15.31 11.00
N THR A 104 0.95 15.17 10.95
CA THR A 104 -0.01 16.13 11.49
C THR A 104 -0.30 15.95 12.99
N VAL A 105 0.18 14.88 13.63
CA VAL A 105 -0.07 14.62 15.05
C VAL A 105 0.96 15.32 15.94
N HIS A 106 2.20 15.48 15.48
CA HIS A 106 3.27 16.13 16.26
C HIS A 106 3.28 17.66 16.20
N SER A 107 2.55 18.28 15.27
CA SER A 107 2.50 19.75 15.12
C SER A 107 1.37 20.44 15.89
N ARG A 108 0.52 19.69 16.61
CA ARG A 108 -0.57 20.26 17.44
C ARG A 108 -0.25 20.39 18.94
N GLN A 109 0.95 20.01 19.39
CA GLN A 109 1.33 20.10 20.81
C GLN A 109 2.33 21.23 21.13
N PHE A 110 2.60 22.12 20.19
CA PHE A 110 3.49 23.29 20.42
C PHE A 110 2.72 24.61 20.34
N TYR A 111 1.54 24.69 20.95
CA TYR A 111 0.91 25.93 21.38
C TYR A 111 -0.07 25.59 22.49
N ASP A 112 0.45 25.44 23.72
CA ASP A 112 -0.19 25.75 25.00
C ASP A 112 0.91 26.06 26.02
#